data_AF-A0A8K1CZM8-F1
#
_entry.id   AF-A0A8K1CZM8-F1
#
_cell.length_a   1.000
_cell.length_b   1.000
_cell.length_c   1.000
_cell.angle_alpha   90.00
_cell.angle_beta   90.00
_cell.angle_gamma   90.00
#
_symmetry.space_group_name_H-M   'P 1'
#
loop_
_entity.id
_entity.type
_entity.pdbx_description
1 polymer ?
#
loop_
_entity_poly.entity_id
_entity_poly.type
_entity_poly.pdbx_seq_one_letter_code
_entity_poly.pdbx_strand_id
1 'polypeptide(L)'
;PDKWPGANYVIRPDGRRIDLRYVKDRKELSSTISVGYIVERHLIDGDVVLFNRQPSLHRISMMAHRVKVLKGLTFRLNLLVCPPYNADFDGDEMNLHVPQSEEAIAEAREIMLVHKNIITPRYGGPIIGAAQDYISGAYLLTVKTTLLTKEEAQEILGVADVKVDLGEPAILAPKEYYTGKQVVSIFLPKDFNFHGQANVSSGPRLCKNEDCPHDSFVVIKKGILLEGVFDKKAIGNQQPESILHWLIKEYSPEYGKWLMDNLFRVFIRFIELHGFTMTLEDVSLEDSIKKEIYSEIDKAKVEVNNYIEKYKKGELEPIPGRTLEESLENYILDTLDKLRSTAGDIASKYL
;
A
#
# COMPACT_ATOMS: atom_id res chain seq x y z
N PRO A 1 -30.59 13.14 -22.31
CA PRO A 1 -30.61 12.01 -21.34
C PRO A 1 -29.69 10.84 -21.71
N ASP A 2 -29.64 10.41 -22.98
CA ASP A 2 -29.12 9.06 -23.31
C ASP A 2 -27.67 9.02 -23.78
N LYS A 3 -27.09 10.17 -24.15
CA LYS A 3 -25.71 10.29 -24.61
C LYS A 3 -24.88 11.06 -23.57
N TRP A 4 -23.75 10.48 -23.17
CA TRP A 4 -22.73 11.14 -22.36
C TRP A 4 -21.74 11.90 -23.25
N PRO A 5 -21.33 13.13 -22.89
CA PRO A 5 -21.86 13.96 -21.80
C PRO A 5 -23.22 14.60 -22.16
N GLY A 6 -24.15 14.66 -21.20
CA GLY A 6 -25.50 15.19 -21.40
C GLY A 6 -26.22 15.59 -20.12
N ALA A 7 -27.54 15.77 -20.19
CA ALA A 7 -28.39 16.13 -19.07
C ALA A 7 -29.76 15.42 -19.11
N ASN A 8 -30.40 15.36 -17.94
CA ASN A 8 -31.70 14.72 -17.75
C ASN A 8 -32.82 15.75 -17.52
N TYR A 9 -32.56 16.82 -16.78
CA TYR A 9 -33.56 17.85 -16.48
C TYR A 9 -33.00 19.26 -16.62
N VAL A 10 -33.91 20.21 -16.86
CA VAL A 10 -33.64 21.66 -16.80
C VAL A 10 -34.70 22.30 -15.92
N ILE A 11 -34.29 23.07 -14.91
CA ILE A 11 -35.18 23.82 -14.04
C ILE A 11 -35.11 25.29 -14.46
N ARG A 12 -36.28 25.87 -14.70
CA ARG A 12 -36.43 27.28 -15.08
C ARG A 12 -36.39 28.20 -13.85
N PRO A 13 -36.20 29.52 -14.03
CA PRO A 13 -36.28 30.50 -12.95
C PRO A 13 -37.64 30.54 -12.24
N ASP A 14 -38.72 30.10 -12.92
CA ASP A 14 -40.06 29.96 -12.35
C ASP A 14 -40.23 28.70 -11.47
N GLY A 15 -39.18 27.90 -11.31
CA GLY A 15 -39.18 26.65 -10.54
C GLY A 15 -39.70 25.42 -11.31
N ARG A 16 -40.18 25.59 -12.56
CA ARG A 16 -40.68 24.46 -13.35
C ARG A 16 -39.53 23.57 -13.82
N ARG A 17 -39.59 22.30 -13.44
CA ARG A 17 -38.67 21.25 -13.90
C ARG A 17 -39.14 20.66 -15.23
N ILE A 18 -38.26 20.69 -16.23
CA ILE A 18 -38.49 20.15 -17.57
C ILE A 18 -37.71 18.83 -17.70
N ASP A 19 -38.42 17.75 -18.04
CA ASP A 19 -37.83 16.45 -18.33
C ASP A 19 -37.39 16.38 -19.79
N LEU A 20 -36.08 16.28 -20.03
CA LEU A 20 -35.49 16.30 -21.37
C LEU A 20 -35.84 15.04 -22.19
N ARG A 21 -36.35 13.97 -21.58
CA ARG A 21 -36.74 12.75 -22.31
C ARG A 21 -37.85 13.03 -23.32
N TYR A 22 -38.80 13.90 -22.98
CA TYR A 22 -40.04 14.11 -23.75
C TYR A 22 -40.10 15.46 -24.49
N VAL A 23 -39.04 16.26 -24.46
CA VAL A 23 -38.97 17.55 -25.19
C VAL A 23 -38.82 17.29 -26.69
N LYS A 24 -39.71 17.88 -27.50
CA LYS A 24 -39.74 17.73 -28.97
C LYS A 24 -38.50 18.30 -29.65
N ASP A 25 -38.14 19.54 -29.33
CA ASP A 25 -36.92 20.18 -29.83
C ASP A 25 -35.99 20.57 -28.67
N ARG A 26 -34.97 19.74 -28.44
CA ARG A 26 -33.96 19.98 -27.40
C ARG A 26 -32.97 21.07 -27.80
N LYS A 27 -32.80 21.35 -29.10
CA LYS A 27 -31.84 22.34 -29.61
C LYS A 27 -32.37 23.76 -29.38
N GLU A 28 -33.65 23.98 -29.64
CA GLU A 28 -34.31 25.26 -29.33
C GLU A 28 -34.36 25.53 -27.82
N LEU A 29 -34.61 24.50 -27.01
CA LEU A 29 -34.55 24.63 -25.55
C LEU A 29 -33.15 25.05 -25.08
N SER A 30 -32.08 24.52 -25.69
CA SER A 30 -30.70 24.86 -25.33
C SER A 30 -30.37 26.34 -25.58
N SER A 31 -30.90 26.94 -26.65
CA SER A 31 -30.74 28.37 -26.92
C SER A 31 -31.52 29.28 -25.97
N THR A 32 -32.48 28.73 -25.23
CA THR A 32 -33.30 29.47 -24.25
C THR A 32 -32.64 29.55 -22.87
N ILE A 33 -31.66 28.67 -22.59
CA ILE A 33 -30.97 28.63 -21.30
C ILE A 33 -30.19 29.93 -21.10
N SER A 34 -30.46 30.58 -19.97
CA SER A 34 -29.86 31.86 -19.57
C SER A 34 -29.61 31.88 -18.06
N VAL A 35 -29.04 32.97 -17.55
CA VAL A 35 -28.80 33.15 -16.11
C VAL A 35 -30.10 32.95 -15.32
N GLY A 36 -30.06 32.14 -14.27
CA GLY A 36 -31.21 31.75 -13.44
C GLY A 36 -31.82 30.39 -13.78
N TYR A 37 -31.40 29.74 -14.87
CA TYR A 37 -31.72 28.34 -15.14
C TYR A 37 -30.76 27.40 -14.40
N ILE A 38 -31.22 26.20 -14.07
CA ILE A 38 -30.41 25.12 -13.48
C ILE A 38 -30.48 23.90 -14.41
N VAL A 39 -29.35 23.24 -14.65
CA VAL A 39 -29.27 22.05 -15.50
C VAL A 39 -28.81 20.87 -14.67
N GLU A 40 -29.65 19.83 -14.57
CA GLU A 40 -29.28 18.56 -13.94
C GLU A 40 -28.57 17.67 -14.97
N ARG A 41 -27.26 17.88 -15.06
CA ARG A 41 -26.37 17.17 -15.97
C ARG A 41 -25.94 15.80 -15.44
N HIS A 42 -25.41 14.97 -16.33
CA HIS A 42 -24.68 13.76 -15.96
C HIS A 42 -23.39 14.09 -15.19
N LEU A 43 -22.89 13.12 -14.44
CA LEU A 43 -21.54 13.17 -13.88
C LEU A 43 -20.50 13.25 -15.01
N ILE A 44 -19.50 14.09 -14.82
CA ILE A 44 -18.37 14.26 -15.73
C ILE A 44 -17.05 14.13 -14.97
N ASP A 45 -15.97 14.00 -15.72
CA ASP A 45 -14.63 13.89 -15.14
C ASP A 45 -14.30 15.12 -14.29
N GLY A 46 -13.79 14.86 -13.08
CA GLY A 46 -13.40 15.89 -12.12
C GLY A 46 -14.48 16.28 -11.11
N ASP A 47 -15.73 15.82 -11.27
CA ASP A 47 -16.80 16.03 -10.28
C ASP A 47 -16.40 15.44 -8.92
N VAL A 48 -16.74 16.16 -7.84
CA VAL A 48 -16.45 15.73 -6.47
C VAL A 48 -17.59 14.87 -5.96
N VAL A 49 -17.26 13.68 -5.48
CA VAL A 49 -18.21 12.69 -4.97
C VAL A 49 -17.72 12.14 -3.65
N LEU A 50 -18.64 11.74 -2.77
CA LEU A 50 -18.31 11.11 -1.50
C LEU A 50 -18.37 9.60 -1.67
N PHE A 51 -17.28 8.92 -1.36
CA PHE A 51 -17.14 7.48 -1.49
C PHE A 51 -16.94 6.85 -0.11
N ASN A 52 -17.72 5.81 0.18
CA ASN A 52 -17.81 5.19 1.50
C ASN A 52 -17.88 3.66 1.40
N ARG A 53 -17.27 2.97 2.37
CA ARG A 53 -17.48 1.55 2.64
C ARG A 53 -17.99 1.35 4.06
N GLN A 54 -18.98 0.48 4.21
CA GLN A 54 -19.51 0.08 5.51
C GLN A 54 -18.77 -1.16 6.05
N PRO A 55 -18.60 -1.31 7.37
CA PRO A 55 -18.98 -0.37 8.42
C PRO A 55 -18.04 0.85 8.51
N SER A 56 -18.61 2.03 8.75
CA SER A 56 -17.84 3.27 8.91
C SER A 56 -17.27 3.40 10.32
N LEU A 57 -16.08 2.85 10.57
CA LEU A 57 -15.45 2.85 11.90
C LEU A 57 -14.82 4.19 12.29
N HIS A 58 -14.40 4.97 11.31
CA HIS A 58 -13.78 6.27 11.51
C HIS A 58 -14.05 7.21 10.33
N ARG A 59 -13.82 8.52 10.50
CA ARG A 59 -14.11 9.51 9.44
C ARG A 59 -13.46 9.20 8.09
N ILE A 60 -12.30 8.54 8.10
CA ILE A 60 -11.54 8.16 6.91
C ILE A 60 -12.24 7.06 6.07
N SER A 61 -13.25 6.39 6.63
CA SER A 61 -14.10 5.43 5.90
C SER A 61 -15.06 6.13 4.92
N MET A 62 -15.08 7.47 4.90
CA MET A 62 -15.83 8.29 3.94
C MET A 62 -14.98 9.48 3.50
N MET A 63 -14.57 9.51 2.23
CA MET A 63 -13.73 10.57 1.69
C MET A 63 -14.26 11.06 0.35
N ALA A 64 -13.84 12.26 -0.04
CA ALA A 64 -14.16 12.83 -1.33
C ALA A 64 -13.17 12.36 -2.41
N HIS A 65 -13.72 11.83 -3.50
CA HIS A 65 -12.99 11.43 -4.71
C HIS A 65 -13.36 12.33 -5.88
N ARG A 66 -12.57 12.24 -6.96
CA ARG A 66 -12.90 12.86 -8.24
C ARG A 66 -13.39 11.80 -9.20
N VAL A 67 -14.54 12.04 -9.82
CA VAL A 67 -15.10 11.15 -10.83
C VAL A 67 -14.15 11.06 -12.02
N LYS A 68 -13.97 9.84 -12.51
CA LYS A 68 -13.46 9.56 -13.84
C LYS A 68 -14.42 8.56 -14.47
N VAL A 69 -15.14 8.97 -15.51
CA VAL A 69 -16.11 8.13 -16.19
C VAL A 69 -15.37 7.19 -17.13
N LEU A 70 -15.48 5.90 -16.89
CA LEU A 70 -14.90 4.88 -17.74
C LEU A 70 -15.83 3.68 -17.91
N LYS A 71 -15.62 2.90 -18.97
CA LYS A 71 -16.44 1.73 -19.28
C LYS A 71 -16.39 0.71 -18.13
N GLY A 72 -17.52 0.13 -17.75
CA GLY A 72 -17.61 -0.90 -16.71
C GLY A 72 -18.86 -0.70 -15.84
N LEU A 73 -19.16 -1.72 -15.02
CA LEU A 73 -20.30 -1.70 -14.08
C LEU A 73 -19.86 -1.63 -12.61
N THR A 74 -18.56 -1.44 -12.36
CA THR A 74 -17.98 -1.40 -11.01
C THR A 74 -17.35 -0.04 -10.72
N PHE A 75 -17.34 0.34 -9.44
CA PHE A 75 -16.46 1.39 -8.96
C PHE A 75 -15.03 0.88 -8.93
N ARG A 76 -14.08 1.74 -9.34
CA ARG A 76 -12.65 1.42 -9.29
C ARG A 76 -11.99 2.29 -8.25
N LEU A 77 -11.24 1.63 -7.37
CA LEU A 77 -10.49 2.26 -6.30
C LEU A 77 -9.00 2.04 -6.55
N ASN A 78 -8.17 3.05 -6.28
CA ASN A 78 -6.72 2.89 -6.30
C ASN A 78 -6.28 2.03 -5.11
N LEU A 79 -5.42 1.03 -5.36
CA LEU A 79 -4.95 0.06 -4.36
C LEU A 79 -4.27 0.72 -3.14
N LEU A 80 -3.59 1.86 -3.32
CA LEU A 80 -2.97 2.60 -2.21
C LEU A 80 -4.01 3.12 -1.20
N VAL A 81 -5.26 3.31 -1.64
CA VAL A 81 -6.39 3.84 -0.88
C VAL A 81 -7.30 2.72 -0.34
N CYS A 82 -6.92 1.45 -0.46
CA CYS A 82 -7.67 0.35 0.17
C CYS A 82 -7.62 0.37 1.71
N PRO A 83 -6.46 0.58 2.38
CA PRO A 83 -6.37 0.57 3.84
C PRO A 83 -7.33 1.52 4.58
N PRO A 84 -7.56 2.78 4.16
CA PRO A 84 -8.52 3.66 4.83
C PRO A 84 -9.97 3.17 4.76
N TYR A 85 -10.33 2.37 3.75
CA TYR A 85 -11.67 1.76 3.66
C TYR A 85 -11.72 0.34 4.23
N ASN A 86 -10.57 -0.22 4.59
CA ASN A 86 -10.39 -1.65 4.86
C ASN A 86 -11.01 -2.52 3.76
N ALA A 87 -10.90 -2.08 2.51
CA ALA A 87 -11.53 -2.71 1.36
C ALA A 87 -10.60 -3.75 0.73
N ASP A 88 -11.20 -4.85 0.29
CA ASP A 88 -10.58 -5.84 -0.58
C ASP A 88 -11.38 -5.93 -1.90
N PHE A 89 -11.10 -6.96 -2.71
CA PHE A 89 -11.74 -7.15 -4.01
C PHE A 89 -12.30 -8.56 -4.17
N ASP A 90 -12.76 -9.17 -3.08
CA ASP A 90 -13.34 -10.53 -3.07
C ASP A 90 -14.87 -10.56 -3.32
N GLY A 91 -15.48 -9.38 -3.49
CA GLY A 91 -16.94 -9.22 -3.62
C GLY A 91 -17.48 -7.97 -2.93
N ASP A 92 -16.61 -7.17 -2.29
CA ASP A 92 -16.94 -5.93 -1.62
C ASP A 92 -17.80 -4.93 -2.44
N GLU A 93 -18.81 -4.37 -1.79
CA GLU A 93 -19.63 -3.27 -2.30
C GLU A 93 -19.33 -1.95 -1.57
N MET A 94 -19.43 -0.84 -2.30
CA MET A 94 -19.16 0.51 -1.78
C MET A 94 -20.21 1.52 -2.24
N ASN A 95 -20.48 2.52 -1.40
CA ASN A 95 -21.49 3.54 -1.62
C ASN A 95 -20.88 4.79 -2.27
N LEU A 96 -21.62 5.37 -3.22
CA LEU A 96 -21.29 6.63 -3.87
C LEU A 96 -22.41 7.65 -3.64
N HIS A 97 -22.06 8.79 -3.05
CA HIS A 97 -22.97 9.90 -2.84
C HIS A 97 -22.51 11.12 -3.65
N VAL A 98 -23.45 11.80 -4.32
CA VAL A 98 -23.17 12.98 -5.14
C VAL A 98 -23.72 14.22 -4.42
N PRO A 99 -22.88 15.04 -3.77
CA PRO A 99 -23.34 16.30 -3.17
C PRO A 99 -23.92 17.22 -4.26
N GLN A 100 -25.04 17.89 -3.96
CA GLN A 100 -25.78 18.68 -4.96
C GLN A 100 -25.51 20.19 -4.86
N SER A 101 -25.46 20.75 -3.64
CA SER A 101 -25.19 22.17 -3.43
C SER A 101 -23.72 22.49 -3.67
N GLU A 102 -23.43 23.64 -4.27
CA GLU A 102 -22.07 24.14 -4.50
C GLU A 102 -21.26 24.25 -3.18
N GLU A 103 -21.91 24.63 -2.07
CA GLU A 103 -21.29 24.70 -0.75
C GLU A 103 -20.77 23.33 -0.29
N ALA A 104 -21.61 22.30 -0.32
CA ALA A 104 -21.20 20.93 0.03
C ALA A 104 -20.13 20.37 -0.92
N ILE A 105 -20.19 20.72 -2.21
CA ILE A 105 -19.15 20.33 -3.19
C ILE A 105 -17.81 20.99 -2.82
N ALA A 106 -17.82 22.28 -2.49
CA ALA A 106 -16.63 23.02 -2.09
C ALA A 106 -16.06 22.50 -0.76
N GLU A 107 -16.91 22.26 0.24
CA GLU A 107 -16.50 21.71 1.54
C GLU A 107 -15.86 20.32 1.39
N ALA A 108 -16.51 19.42 0.63
CA ALA A 108 -15.97 18.09 0.34
C ALA A 108 -14.63 18.17 -0.40
N ARG A 109 -14.49 19.11 -1.34
CA ARG A 109 -13.24 19.34 -2.08
C ARG A 109 -12.12 19.85 -1.17
N GLU A 110 -12.42 20.76 -0.25
CA GLU A 110 -11.38 21.39 0.55
C GLU A 110 -10.95 20.52 1.73
N ILE A 111 -11.88 19.80 2.36
CA ILE A 111 -11.64 19.10 3.62
C ILE A 111 -11.51 17.58 3.42
N MET A 112 -12.29 16.99 2.52
CA MET A 112 -12.46 15.54 2.46
C MET A 112 -11.68 14.86 1.33
N LEU A 113 -10.95 15.59 0.48
CA LEU A 113 -10.18 14.96 -0.60
C LEU A 113 -9.15 13.95 -0.06
N VAL A 114 -9.06 12.80 -0.73
CA VAL A 114 -8.22 11.66 -0.33
C VAL A 114 -6.76 12.06 -0.07
N HIS A 115 -6.11 12.77 -1.00
CA HIS A 115 -4.70 13.13 -0.88
C HIS A 115 -4.43 14.15 0.25
N LYS A 116 -5.45 14.87 0.72
CA LYS A 116 -5.36 15.74 1.92
C LYS A 116 -5.52 14.96 3.23
N ASN A 117 -5.88 13.67 3.15
CA ASN A 117 -6.18 12.80 4.30
C ASN A 117 -5.29 11.53 4.30
N ILE A 118 -4.08 11.61 3.77
CA ILE A 118 -3.11 10.49 3.78
C ILE A 118 -2.70 10.11 5.20
N ILE A 119 -2.55 11.09 6.10
CA ILE A 119 -2.16 10.88 7.50
C ILE A 119 -3.40 10.64 8.34
N THR A 120 -3.41 9.54 9.11
CA THR A 120 -4.53 9.22 9.98
C THR A 120 -4.55 10.05 11.27
N PRO A 121 -5.73 10.50 11.74
CA PRO A 121 -5.84 11.21 13.02
C PRO A 121 -5.54 10.32 14.23
N ARG A 122 -5.52 8.99 14.11
CA ARG A 122 -5.36 8.07 15.25
C ARG A 122 -3.96 8.11 15.86
N TYR A 123 -2.92 8.16 15.03
CA TYR A 123 -1.52 8.05 15.47
C TYR A 123 -0.55 8.91 14.67
N GLY A 124 -1.04 9.75 13.75
CA GLY A 124 -0.20 10.69 13.01
C GLY A 124 0.77 10.03 12.01
N GLY A 125 0.44 8.86 11.45
CA GLY A 125 1.20 8.24 10.36
C GLY A 125 0.36 8.01 9.10
N PRO A 126 0.99 7.70 7.96
CA PRO A 126 0.30 7.50 6.68
C PRO A 126 -0.54 6.22 6.72
N ILE A 127 -1.85 6.33 6.54
CA ILE A 127 -2.75 5.17 6.36
C ILE A 127 -2.83 4.75 4.89
N ILE A 128 -2.61 5.68 3.95
CA ILE A 128 -2.51 5.41 2.52
C ILE A 128 -1.03 5.13 2.20
N GLY A 129 -0.74 4.02 1.53
CA GLY A 129 0.62 3.59 1.24
C GLY A 129 0.67 2.28 0.47
N ALA A 130 1.87 1.77 0.21
CA ALA A 130 2.05 0.53 -0.52
C ALA A 130 1.58 -0.71 0.27
N ALA A 131 1.09 -1.68 -0.49
CA ALA A 131 0.86 -3.05 -0.07
C ALA A 131 1.38 -4.01 -1.16
N GLN A 132 1.72 -5.24 -0.76
CA GLN A 132 2.00 -6.37 -1.66
C GLN A 132 2.97 -6.02 -2.80
N ASP A 133 2.50 -6.04 -4.06
CA ASP A 133 3.32 -5.83 -5.27
C ASP A 133 4.16 -4.56 -5.19
N TYR A 134 3.61 -3.44 -4.72
CA TYR A 134 4.40 -2.21 -4.58
C TYR A 134 5.63 -2.39 -3.69
N ILE A 135 5.55 -3.22 -2.64
CA ILE A 135 6.67 -3.52 -1.75
C ILE A 135 7.70 -4.40 -2.45
N SER A 136 7.26 -5.46 -3.13
CA SER A 136 8.15 -6.35 -3.88
C SER A 136 8.88 -5.59 -5.00
N GLY A 137 8.15 -4.76 -5.75
CA GLY A 137 8.73 -3.96 -6.83
C GLY A 137 9.69 -2.89 -6.34
N ALA A 138 9.36 -2.22 -5.23
CA ALA A 138 10.27 -1.27 -4.61
C ALA A 138 11.56 -1.96 -4.13
N TYR A 139 11.44 -3.12 -3.49
CA TYR A 139 12.59 -3.87 -3.00
C TYR A 139 13.48 -4.33 -4.17
N LEU A 140 12.90 -5.06 -5.13
CA LEU A 140 13.63 -5.60 -6.28
C LEU A 140 14.25 -4.48 -7.14
N LEU A 141 13.59 -3.32 -7.26
CA LEU A 141 14.15 -2.20 -8.01
C LEU A 141 15.35 -1.59 -7.27
N THR A 142 15.27 -1.43 -5.95
CA THR A 142 16.23 -0.62 -5.20
C THR A 142 17.40 -1.37 -4.58
N VAL A 143 17.50 -2.70 -4.72
CA VAL A 143 18.68 -3.46 -4.26
C VAL A 143 19.96 -3.14 -5.06
N LYS A 144 21.13 -3.26 -4.41
CA LYS A 144 22.46 -3.09 -5.04
C LYS A 144 22.67 -3.90 -6.32
N THR A 145 22.03 -5.06 -6.44
CA THR A 145 22.21 -6.00 -7.56
C THR A 145 21.43 -5.62 -8.82
N THR A 146 20.60 -4.58 -8.78
CA THR A 146 19.74 -4.19 -9.90
C THR A 146 20.46 -3.21 -10.82
N LEU A 147 20.75 -3.67 -12.03
CA LEU A 147 21.32 -2.90 -13.13
C LEU A 147 20.30 -2.83 -14.26
N LEU A 148 20.09 -1.63 -14.78
CA LEU A 148 19.11 -1.32 -15.83
C LEU A 148 19.84 -0.76 -17.03
N THR A 149 19.51 -1.24 -18.23
CA THR A 149 19.97 -0.56 -19.45
C THR A 149 19.28 0.79 -19.59
N LYS A 150 19.77 1.62 -20.52
CA LYS A 150 19.15 2.91 -20.83
C LYS A 150 17.70 2.72 -21.30
N GLU A 151 17.46 1.72 -22.13
CA GLU A 151 16.13 1.42 -22.68
C GLU A 151 15.16 1.01 -21.58
N GLU A 152 15.58 0.10 -20.70
CA GLU A 152 14.76 -0.36 -19.57
C GLU A 152 14.43 0.77 -18.60
N ALA A 153 15.42 1.60 -18.25
CA ALA A 153 15.21 2.74 -17.35
C ALA A 153 14.23 3.76 -17.94
N GLN A 154 14.33 4.05 -19.24
CA GLN A 154 13.40 4.95 -19.94
C GLN A 154 12.00 4.35 -20.05
N GLU A 155 11.88 3.06 -20.32
CA GLU A 155 10.60 2.35 -20.39
C GLU A 155 9.90 2.33 -19.03
N ILE A 156 10.64 2.07 -17.95
CA ILE A 156 10.14 2.12 -16.57
C ILE A 156 9.66 3.52 -16.21
N LEU A 157 10.41 4.57 -16.56
CA LEU A 157 9.98 5.95 -16.30
C LEU A 157 8.80 6.39 -17.18
N GLY A 158 8.57 5.73 -18.32
CA GLY A 158 7.50 6.06 -19.25
C GLY A 158 6.07 5.94 -18.69
N VAL A 159 5.87 5.18 -17.60
CA VAL A 159 4.56 5.09 -16.92
C VAL A 159 4.31 6.22 -15.92
N ALA A 160 5.34 6.99 -15.60
CA ALA A 160 5.29 8.12 -14.69
C ALA A 160 5.30 9.45 -15.47
N ASP A 161 4.61 10.46 -14.95
CA ASP A 161 4.66 11.82 -15.47
C ASP A 161 5.92 12.54 -15.00
N VAL A 162 7.05 12.15 -15.59
CA VAL A 162 8.39 12.72 -15.37
C VAL A 162 8.99 13.20 -16.68
N LYS A 163 9.59 14.40 -16.66
CA LYS A 163 10.38 14.94 -17.77
C LYS A 163 11.80 15.19 -17.30
N VAL A 164 12.45 14.11 -16.86
CA VAL A 164 13.77 14.18 -16.26
C VAL A 164 14.73 13.35 -17.09
N ASP A 165 15.84 13.96 -17.44
CA ASP A 165 16.98 13.22 -17.96
C ASP A 165 17.65 12.50 -16.78
N LEU A 166 17.79 11.18 -16.89
CA LEU A 166 18.47 10.35 -15.89
C LEU A 166 19.94 10.76 -15.71
N GLY A 167 20.48 11.50 -16.68
CA GLY A 167 21.86 11.99 -16.66
C GLY A 167 22.84 10.87 -16.97
N GLU A 168 24.04 10.97 -16.41
CA GLU A 168 25.07 9.96 -16.58
C GLU A 168 24.72 8.69 -15.77
N PRO A 169 24.82 7.48 -16.37
CA PRO A 169 24.58 6.23 -15.65
C PRO A 169 25.58 6.03 -14.52
N ALA A 170 25.12 5.45 -13.40
CA ALA A 170 25.98 5.19 -12.25
C ALA A 170 27.15 4.24 -12.55
N ILE A 171 27.02 3.37 -13.55
CA ILE A 171 28.08 2.48 -14.02
C ILE A 171 28.34 2.76 -15.50
N LEU A 172 29.59 3.09 -15.84
CA LEU A 172 30.02 3.41 -17.21
C LEU A 172 30.76 2.26 -17.90
N ALA A 173 31.31 1.32 -17.12
CA ALA A 173 32.11 0.21 -17.63
C ALA A 173 31.76 -1.09 -16.88
N PRO A 174 31.74 -2.26 -17.54
CA PRO A 174 32.06 -2.51 -18.96
C PRO A 174 30.97 -2.07 -19.95
N LYS A 175 29.77 -1.78 -19.45
CA LYS A 175 28.66 -1.18 -20.21
C LYS A 175 27.99 -0.12 -19.34
N GLU A 176 27.29 0.79 -19.99
CA GLU A 176 26.47 1.80 -19.33
C GLU A 176 25.24 1.17 -18.68
N TYR A 177 25.15 1.26 -17.35
CA TYR A 177 23.99 0.80 -16.57
C TYR A 177 23.56 1.84 -15.54
N TYR A 178 22.25 2.07 -15.49
CA TYR A 178 21.59 2.79 -14.42
C TYR A 178 21.33 1.83 -13.25
N THR A 179 21.29 2.37 -12.03
CA THR A 179 20.83 1.60 -10.86
C THR A 179 19.38 1.94 -10.58
N GLY A 180 18.61 1.01 -10.01
CA GLY A 180 17.25 1.35 -9.61
C GLY A 180 17.19 2.38 -8.48
N LYS A 181 18.25 2.51 -7.66
CA LYS A 181 18.42 3.62 -6.72
C LYS A 181 18.44 4.99 -7.43
N GLN A 182 19.13 5.09 -8.57
CA GLN A 182 19.17 6.30 -9.40
C GLN A 182 17.79 6.64 -9.98
N VAL A 183 17.06 5.62 -10.45
CA VAL A 183 15.68 5.79 -10.96
C VAL A 183 14.75 6.34 -9.89
N VAL A 184 14.77 5.78 -8.68
CA VAL A 184 13.92 6.23 -7.56
C VAL A 184 14.33 7.63 -7.06
N SER A 185 15.61 7.96 -7.09
CA SER A 185 16.13 9.27 -6.66
C SER A 185 15.59 10.47 -7.47
N ILE A 186 15.03 10.22 -8.67
CA ILE A 186 14.39 11.26 -9.47
C ILE A 186 13.13 11.81 -8.79
N PHE A 187 12.43 10.97 -8.03
CA PHE A 187 11.16 11.33 -7.38
C PHE A 187 11.35 12.05 -6.05
N LEU A 188 12.58 12.09 -5.52
CA LEU A 188 12.87 12.67 -4.22
C LEU A 188 13.26 14.16 -4.35
N PRO A 189 12.77 15.04 -3.45
CA PRO A 189 13.18 16.44 -3.41
C PRO A 189 14.67 16.56 -3.09
N LYS A 190 15.37 17.50 -3.72
CA LYS A 190 16.84 17.62 -3.66
C LYS A 190 17.38 18.09 -2.30
N ASP A 191 16.51 18.44 -1.37
CA ASP A 191 16.82 18.79 0.01
C ASP A 191 16.45 17.69 1.01
N PHE A 192 15.79 16.61 0.56
CA PHE A 192 15.32 15.53 1.42
C PHE A 192 16.48 14.66 1.95
N ASN A 193 16.46 14.36 3.25
CA ASN A 193 17.44 13.49 3.89
C ASN A 193 16.74 12.48 4.80
N PHE A 194 17.24 11.26 4.85
CA PHE A 194 16.71 10.21 5.73
C PHE A 194 17.78 9.17 6.02
N HIS A 195 17.91 8.78 7.29
CA HIS A 195 18.70 7.62 7.72
C HIS A 195 17.82 6.70 8.55
N GLY A 196 17.81 5.42 8.23
CA GLY A 196 17.01 4.46 8.98
C GLY A 196 17.12 3.03 8.47
N GLN A 197 16.60 2.09 9.24
CA GLN A 197 16.61 0.68 8.86
C GLN A 197 15.44 0.33 7.94
N ALA A 198 15.70 -0.46 6.92
CA ALA A 198 14.65 -1.13 6.13
C ALA A 198 13.98 -2.25 6.96
N ASN A 199 12.85 -2.78 6.50
CA ASN A 199 12.22 -3.98 7.06
C ASN A 199 13.13 -5.20 6.95
N VAL A 200 13.90 -5.31 5.85
CA VAL A 200 14.86 -6.40 5.62
C VAL A 200 16.02 -6.40 6.62
N SER A 201 16.28 -5.29 7.32
CA SER A 201 17.30 -5.17 8.36
C SER A 201 16.88 -5.88 9.64
N SER A 202 17.01 -7.20 9.65
CA SER A 202 16.69 -8.08 10.77
C SER A 202 17.53 -9.36 10.72
N GLY A 203 17.68 -10.02 11.88
CA GLY A 203 18.43 -11.27 12.00
C GLY A 203 19.86 -11.16 11.42
N PRO A 204 20.28 -12.10 10.55
CA PRO A 204 21.62 -12.08 9.93
C PRO A 204 21.89 -10.86 9.04
N ARG A 205 20.85 -10.17 8.56
CA ARG A 205 20.96 -9.01 7.65
C ARG A 205 20.85 -7.68 8.38
N LEU A 206 20.92 -7.68 9.71
CA LEU A 206 20.78 -6.49 10.53
C LEU A 206 21.97 -5.54 10.32
N CYS A 207 21.66 -4.32 9.89
CA CYS A 207 22.59 -3.20 9.85
C CYS A 207 22.06 -2.05 10.69
N LYS A 208 22.93 -1.39 11.46
CA LYS A 208 22.57 -0.23 12.32
C LYS A 208 23.28 1.06 11.88
N ASN A 209 24.10 0.99 10.85
CA ASN A 209 25.00 2.02 10.37
C ASN A 209 25.08 1.99 8.83
N GLU A 210 25.69 3.02 8.26
CA GLU A 210 25.90 3.18 6.82
C GLU A 210 26.80 2.06 6.25
N ASP A 211 27.79 1.59 7.02
CA ASP A 211 28.63 0.45 6.62
C ASP A 211 27.85 -0.88 6.72
N CYS A 212 27.04 -1.13 5.70
CA CYS A 212 26.12 -2.25 5.63
C CYS A 212 26.43 -3.17 4.43
N PRO A 213 26.94 -4.39 4.65
CA PRO A 213 27.19 -5.34 3.57
C PRO A 213 25.90 -5.87 2.94
N HIS A 214 24.77 -5.77 3.64
CA HIS A 214 23.48 -6.36 3.24
C HIS A 214 22.53 -5.39 2.54
N ASP A 215 22.92 -4.13 2.33
CA ASP A 215 22.06 -3.09 1.72
C ASP A 215 20.72 -2.90 2.45
N SER A 216 20.69 -3.11 3.76
CA SER A 216 19.47 -3.07 4.58
C SER A 216 19.34 -1.78 5.41
N PHE A 217 20.35 -0.91 5.40
CA PHE A 217 20.31 0.41 6.02
C PHE A 217 20.10 1.48 4.95
N VAL A 218 19.03 2.25 5.07
CA VAL A 218 18.61 3.27 4.09
C VAL A 218 19.28 4.59 4.39
N VAL A 219 19.96 5.13 3.37
CA VAL A 219 20.66 6.41 3.42
C VAL A 219 20.24 7.24 2.22
N ILE A 220 19.49 8.31 2.48
CA ILE A 220 19.11 9.31 1.50
C ILE A 220 19.74 10.64 1.92
N LYS A 221 20.51 11.24 1.02
CA LYS A 221 21.12 12.57 1.22
C LYS A 221 20.78 13.45 0.03
N LYS A 222 20.18 14.61 0.28
CA LYS A 222 19.82 15.61 -0.75
C LYS A 222 19.02 15.02 -1.93
N GLY A 223 18.03 14.19 -1.61
CA GLY A 223 17.17 13.54 -2.61
C GLY A 223 17.88 12.47 -3.46
N ILE A 224 19.04 11.99 -3.04
CA ILE A 224 19.75 10.89 -3.69
C ILE A 224 19.74 9.69 -2.75
N LEU A 225 19.16 8.58 -3.21
CA LEU A 225 19.18 7.29 -2.53
C LEU A 225 20.56 6.64 -2.74
N LEU A 226 21.41 6.72 -1.73
CA LEU A 226 22.77 6.21 -1.78
C LEU A 226 22.81 4.73 -1.42
N GLU A 227 22.14 4.35 -0.33
CA GLU A 227 22.18 3.01 0.23
C GLU A 227 20.80 2.57 0.71
N GLY A 228 20.63 1.26 0.84
CA GLY A 228 19.43 0.64 1.35
C GLY A 228 18.40 0.35 0.28
N VAL A 229 17.30 -0.22 0.74
CA VAL A 229 16.18 -0.70 -0.08
C VAL A 229 14.87 -0.10 0.40
N PHE A 230 13.95 0.12 -0.54
CA PHE A 230 12.58 0.49 -0.22
C PHE A 230 11.74 -0.76 -0.05
N ASP A 231 11.15 -0.91 1.13
CA ASP A 231 10.26 -2.01 1.46
C ASP A 231 9.09 -1.50 2.31
N LYS A 232 8.45 -2.40 3.07
CA LYS A 232 7.33 -2.05 3.95
C LYS A 232 7.66 -0.85 4.84
N LYS A 233 8.85 -0.77 5.46
CA LYS A 233 9.19 0.36 6.35
C LYS A 233 9.35 1.69 5.63
N ALA A 234 9.71 1.68 4.34
CA ALA A 234 9.92 2.90 3.56
C ALA A 234 8.60 3.51 3.08
N ILE A 235 7.75 2.68 2.46
CA ILE A 235 6.59 3.14 1.66
C ILE A 235 5.26 2.48 2.05
N GLY A 236 5.28 1.52 2.97
CA GLY A 236 4.11 0.76 3.36
C GLY A 236 3.05 1.58 4.08
N ASN A 237 1.79 1.19 3.91
CA ASN A 237 0.71 1.76 4.72
C ASN A 237 0.92 1.46 6.21
N GLN A 238 0.41 2.35 7.07
CA GLN A 238 0.47 2.24 8.53
C GLN A 238 1.90 2.27 9.13
N GLN A 239 2.89 2.80 8.40
CA GLN A 239 4.25 2.98 8.90
C GLN A 239 4.49 4.44 9.32
N PRO A 240 4.34 4.79 10.62
CA PRO A 240 4.73 6.10 11.11
C PRO A 240 6.26 6.27 10.99
N GLU A 241 6.69 7.53 10.93
CA GLU A 241 8.11 7.93 10.81
C GLU A 241 8.86 7.31 9.61
N SER A 242 8.14 6.75 8.64
CA SER A 242 8.67 6.21 7.40
C SER A 242 9.11 7.29 6.41
N ILE A 243 9.84 6.89 5.38
CA ILE A 243 10.23 7.77 4.27
C ILE A 243 8.98 8.40 3.62
N LEU A 244 7.96 7.59 3.35
CA LEU A 244 6.69 8.10 2.83
C LEU A 244 6.04 9.09 3.80
N HIS A 245 6.07 8.84 5.11
CA HIS A 245 5.51 9.78 6.07
C HIS A 245 6.18 11.16 5.97
N TRP A 246 7.51 11.22 5.97
CA TRP A 246 8.24 12.49 5.89
C TRP A 246 8.01 13.19 4.55
N LEU A 247 8.06 12.46 3.43
CA LEU A 247 7.78 13.01 2.11
C LEU A 247 6.37 13.62 1.99
N ILE A 248 5.37 13.00 2.61
CA ILE A 248 3.99 13.52 2.61
C ILE A 248 3.80 14.66 3.60
N LYS A 249 4.50 14.65 4.74
CA LYS A 249 4.31 15.61 5.83
C LYS A 249 5.06 16.93 5.60
N GLU A 250 6.25 16.88 5.02
CA GLU A 250 7.12 18.05 4.89
C GLU A 250 6.97 18.80 3.57
N TYR A 251 6.46 18.12 2.53
CA TYR A 251 6.30 18.68 1.19
C TYR A 251 4.83 18.95 0.85
N SER A 252 4.60 19.63 -0.28
CA SER A 252 3.26 20.08 -0.64
C SER A 252 2.30 18.92 -0.94
N PRO A 253 0.98 19.09 -0.69
CA PRO A 253 -0.02 18.08 -1.03
C PRO A 253 -0.03 17.70 -2.51
N GLU A 254 0.34 18.62 -3.40
CA GLU A 254 0.47 18.39 -4.84
C GLU A 254 1.62 17.42 -5.14
N TYR A 255 2.78 17.62 -4.50
CA TYR A 255 3.90 16.70 -4.59
C TYR A 255 3.51 15.33 -4.03
N GLY A 256 2.87 15.29 -2.86
CA GLY A 256 2.44 14.03 -2.25
C GLY A 256 1.48 13.25 -3.15
N LYS A 257 0.49 13.91 -3.74
CA LYS A 257 -0.40 13.30 -4.73
C LYS A 257 0.37 12.81 -5.96
N TRP A 258 1.24 13.64 -6.53
CA TRP A 258 2.03 13.30 -7.70
C TRP A 258 2.95 12.10 -7.43
N LEU A 259 3.61 12.06 -6.27
CA LEU A 259 4.46 10.96 -5.84
C LEU A 259 3.66 9.65 -5.76
N MET A 260 2.51 9.68 -5.08
CA MET A 260 1.63 8.53 -4.91
C MET A 260 1.10 8.00 -6.25
N ASP A 261 0.75 8.88 -7.19
CA ASP A 261 0.21 8.48 -8.49
C ASP A 261 1.29 7.97 -9.46
N ASN A 262 2.56 8.38 -9.31
CA ASN A 262 3.63 8.12 -10.29
C ASN A 262 4.70 7.13 -9.82
N LEU A 263 5.27 7.31 -8.63
CA LEU A 263 6.38 6.45 -8.15
C LEU A 263 5.93 5.00 -8.00
N PHE A 264 4.71 4.77 -7.52
CA PHE A 264 4.20 3.41 -7.32
C PHE A 264 3.93 2.68 -8.64
N ARG A 265 3.63 3.40 -9.73
CA ARG A 265 3.50 2.79 -11.07
C ARG A 265 4.84 2.31 -11.61
N VAL A 266 5.92 3.03 -11.30
CA VAL A 266 7.28 2.61 -11.63
C VAL A 266 7.60 1.26 -10.98
N PHE A 267 7.21 1.05 -9.72
CA PHE A 267 7.38 -0.26 -9.06
C PHE A 267 6.59 -1.37 -9.75
N ILE A 268 5.35 -1.11 -10.16
CA ILE A 268 4.54 -2.09 -10.91
C ILE A 268 5.19 -2.40 -12.25
N ARG A 269 5.59 -1.37 -13.01
CA ARG A 269 6.22 -1.57 -14.33
C ARG A 269 7.52 -2.37 -14.22
N PHE A 270 8.29 -2.14 -13.16
CA PHE A 270 9.51 -2.91 -12.92
C PHE A 270 9.20 -4.38 -12.58
N ILE A 271 8.18 -4.67 -11.76
CA ILE A 271 7.77 -6.06 -11.49
C ILE A 271 7.33 -6.77 -12.76
N GLU A 272 6.57 -6.09 -13.63
CA GLU A 272 6.16 -6.65 -14.92
C GLU A 272 7.36 -7.05 -15.79
N LEU A 273 8.44 -6.27 -15.76
CA LEU A 273 9.67 -6.54 -16.50
C LEU A 273 10.51 -7.65 -15.84
N HIS A 274 10.64 -7.61 -14.51
CA HIS A 274 11.48 -8.53 -13.76
C HIS A 274 10.88 -9.93 -13.64
N GLY A 275 9.57 -10.02 -13.48
CA GLY A 275 8.85 -11.23 -13.13
C GLY A 275 8.93 -11.53 -11.63
N PHE A 276 7.78 -11.83 -11.03
CA PHE A 276 7.70 -12.25 -9.63
C PHE A 276 6.63 -13.34 -9.51
N THR A 277 7.00 -14.49 -8.96
CA THR A 277 6.12 -15.65 -8.82
C THR A 277 6.50 -16.44 -7.57
N MET A 278 5.70 -17.44 -7.23
CA MET A 278 5.95 -18.38 -6.15
C MET A 278 5.80 -19.81 -6.70
N THR A 279 6.67 -20.72 -6.28
CA THR A 279 6.64 -22.13 -6.68
C THR A 279 6.48 -23.04 -5.46
N LEU A 280 6.31 -24.35 -5.69
CA LEU A 280 6.20 -25.33 -4.61
C LEU A 280 7.54 -25.51 -3.89
N GLU A 281 8.65 -25.35 -4.63
CA GLU A 281 10.00 -25.47 -4.12
C GLU A 281 10.31 -24.42 -3.04
N ASP A 282 9.72 -23.21 -3.13
CA ASP A 282 9.87 -22.14 -2.12
C ASP A 282 9.43 -22.56 -0.70
N VAL A 283 8.63 -23.62 -0.58
CA VAL A 283 8.11 -24.15 0.70
C VAL A 283 8.56 -25.60 0.93
N SER A 284 9.26 -26.20 -0.02
CA SER A 284 9.67 -27.61 0.06
C SER A 284 10.97 -27.76 0.84
N LEU A 285 10.93 -28.50 1.94
CA LEU A 285 12.11 -28.81 2.74
C LEU A 285 12.73 -30.15 2.34
N GLU A 286 14.06 -30.22 2.36
CA GLU A 286 14.80 -31.46 2.20
C GLU A 286 14.53 -32.46 3.35
N ASP A 287 14.65 -33.75 3.06
CA ASP A 287 14.40 -34.81 4.05
C ASP A 287 15.43 -34.83 5.19
N SER A 288 16.64 -34.31 4.96
CA SER A 288 17.66 -34.08 6.00
C SER A 288 17.13 -33.13 7.08
N ILE A 289 16.53 -32.02 6.68
CA ILE A 289 15.96 -30.98 7.54
C ILE A 289 14.71 -31.52 8.25
N LYS A 290 13.86 -32.25 7.53
CA LYS A 290 12.69 -32.90 8.16
C LYS A 290 13.10 -33.84 9.29
N LYS A 291 14.20 -34.59 9.14
CA LYS A 291 14.74 -35.44 10.22
C LYS A 291 15.18 -34.64 11.44
N GLU A 292 15.78 -33.48 11.25
CA GLU A 292 16.13 -32.57 12.35
C GLU A 292 14.87 -32.10 13.09
N ILE A 293 13.85 -31.68 12.33
CA ILE A 293 12.55 -31.29 12.89
C ILE A 293 11.89 -32.47 13.64
N TYR A 294 11.90 -33.69 13.08
CA TYR A 294 11.36 -34.86 13.77
C TYR A 294 12.11 -35.20 15.06
N SER A 295 13.43 -35.04 15.08
CA SER A 295 14.25 -35.20 16.30
C SER A 295 13.83 -34.23 17.40
N GLU A 296 13.61 -32.95 17.06
CA GLU A 296 13.13 -31.96 18.03
C GLU A 296 11.69 -32.23 18.49
N ILE A 297 10.81 -32.67 17.59
CA ILE A 297 9.45 -33.07 17.93
C ILE A 297 9.45 -34.24 18.92
N ASP A 298 10.32 -35.23 18.73
CA ASP A 298 10.38 -36.40 19.62
C ASP A 298 10.92 -36.04 21.02
N LYS A 299 11.89 -35.11 21.12
CA LYS A 299 12.31 -34.54 22.41
C LYS A 299 11.14 -33.86 23.13
N ALA A 300 10.38 -33.04 22.41
CA ALA A 300 9.22 -32.36 22.98
C ALA A 300 8.11 -33.33 23.40
N LYS A 301 7.86 -34.40 22.66
CA LYS A 301 6.91 -35.46 23.09
C LYS A 301 7.32 -36.08 24.41
N VAL A 302 8.61 -36.38 24.59
CA VAL A 302 9.14 -36.92 25.85
C VAL A 302 8.97 -35.91 26.98
N GLU A 303 9.23 -34.63 26.73
CA GLU A 303 9.05 -33.57 27.72
C GLU A 303 7.58 -33.42 28.15
N VAL A 304 6.65 -33.40 27.19
CA VAL A 304 5.20 -33.35 27.45
C VAL A 304 4.74 -34.57 28.25
N ASN A 305 5.19 -35.77 27.89
CA ASN A 305 4.90 -36.98 28.65
C ASN A 305 5.41 -36.89 30.10
N ASN A 306 6.58 -36.29 30.32
CA ASN A 306 7.08 -36.08 31.68
C ASN A 306 6.19 -35.13 32.49
N TYR A 307 5.64 -34.07 31.90
CA TYR A 307 4.66 -33.21 32.59
C TYR A 307 3.37 -33.96 32.94
N ILE A 308 2.86 -34.78 32.01
CA ILE A 308 1.67 -35.62 32.25
C ILE A 308 1.93 -36.62 33.39
N GLU A 309 3.11 -37.24 33.43
CA GLU A 309 3.46 -38.17 34.50
C GLU A 309 3.64 -37.46 35.86
N LYS A 310 4.25 -36.27 35.88
CA LYS A 310 4.31 -35.43 37.10
C LYS A 310 2.92 -35.07 37.61
N TYR A 311 2.01 -34.73 36.70
CA TYR A 311 0.61 -34.46 37.04
C TYR A 311 -0.08 -35.67 37.66
N LYS A 312 0.04 -36.86 37.03
CA LYS A 312 -0.55 -38.10 37.57
C LYS A 312 -0.01 -38.49 38.94
N LYS A 313 1.27 -38.20 39.21
CA LYS A 313 1.92 -38.46 40.51
C LYS A 313 1.61 -37.39 41.56
N GLY A 314 0.96 -36.29 41.19
CA GLY A 314 0.72 -35.14 42.08
C GLY A 314 1.99 -34.35 42.40
N GLU A 315 3.05 -34.49 41.60
CA GLU A 315 4.35 -33.82 41.74
C GLU A 315 4.46 -32.56 40.86
N LEU A 316 3.40 -32.21 40.12
CA LEU A 316 3.37 -31.03 39.26
C LEU A 316 3.26 -29.76 40.11
N GLU A 317 4.18 -28.82 39.92
CA GLU A 317 4.12 -27.52 40.55
C GLU A 317 2.95 -26.70 39.95
N PRO A 318 2.03 -26.18 40.77
CA PRO A 318 0.95 -25.33 40.26
C PRO A 318 1.49 -23.95 39.86
N ILE A 319 1.02 -23.45 38.73
CA ILE A 319 1.26 -22.06 38.33
C ILE A 319 0.48 -21.16 39.29
N PRO A 320 1.10 -20.08 39.83
CA PRO A 320 0.41 -19.17 40.74
C PRO A 320 -0.91 -18.65 40.16
N GLY A 321 -1.99 -18.81 40.91
CA GLY A 321 -3.33 -18.35 40.54
C GLY A 321 -4.07 -19.21 39.53
N ARG A 322 -3.59 -20.41 39.21
CA ARG A 322 -4.25 -21.37 38.33
C ARG A 322 -4.48 -22.71 39.02
N THR A 323 -5.46 -23.46 38.54
CA THR A 323 -5.67 -24.86 38.97
C THR A 323 -4.52 -25.75 38.49
N LEU A 324 -4.35 -26.94 39.09
CA LEU A 324 -3.34 -27.91 38.65
C LEU A 324 -3.59 -28.39 37.21
N GLU A 325 -4.86 -28.55 36.82
CA GLU A 325 -5.27 -28.91 35.45
C GLU A 325 -4.88 -27.81 34.45
N GLU A 326 -5.23 -26.55 34.74
CA GLU A 326 -4.82 -25.42 33.90
C GLU A 326 -3.30 -25.25 33.87
N SER A 327 -2.61 -25.55 34.97
CA SER A 327 -1.15 -25.46 35.03
C SER A 327 -0.49 -26.46 34.10
N LEU A 328 -0.97 -27.71 34.08
CA LEU A 328 -0.51 -28.73 33.13
C LEU A 328 -0.68 -28.25 31.69
N GLU A 329 -1.87 -27.78 31.33
CA GLU A 329 -2.16 -27.28 29.97
C GLU A 329 -1.23 -26.12 29.59
N ASN A 330 -0.93 -25.20 30.52
CA ASN A 330 -0.03 -24.09 30.23
C ASN A 330 1.42 -24.52 30.01
N TYR A 331 1.93 -25.48 30.79
CA TYR A 331 3.26 -26.03 30.54
C TYR A 331 3.32 -26.72 29.17
N ILE A 332 2.29 -27.49 28.81
CA ILE A 332 2.23 -28.15 27.50
C ILE A 332 2.18 -27.10 26.37
N LEU A 333 1.33 -26.08 26.49
CA LEU A 333 1.22 -25.01 25.50
C LEU A 333 2.55 -24.24 25.31
N ASP A 334 3.23 -23.90 26.40
CA ASP A 334 4.54 -23.22 26.35
C ASP A 334 5.62 -24.09 25.70
N THR A 335 5.70 -25.37 26.06
CA THR A 335 6.63 -26.32 25.44
C THR A 335 6.36 -26.48 23.94
N LEU A 336 5.09 -26.60 23.53
CA LEU A 336 4.71 -26.75 22.13
C LEU A 336 4.94 -25.46 21.32
N ASP A 337 4.73 -24.28 21.89
CA ASP A 337 5.02 -23.02 21.20
C ASP A 337 6.53 -22.81 21.00
N LYS A 338 7.35 -23.14 21.99
CA LYS A 338 8.82 -23.15 21.87
C LYS A 338 9.30 -24.14 20.81
N LEU A 339 8.71 -25.34 20.76
CA LEU A 339 8.99 -26.32 19.71
C LEU A 339 8.64 -25.76 18.33
N ARG A 340 7.46 -25.15 18.19
CA ARG A 340 6.99 -24.57 16.92
C ARG A 340 7.94 -23.47 16.43
N SER A 341 8.37 -22.56 17.31
CA SER A 341 9.35 -21.53 16.97
C SER A 341 10.71 -22.13 16.60
N THR A 342 11.20 -23.11 17.35
CA THR A 342 12.45 -23.83 17.04
C THR A 342 12.40 -24.51 15.67
N ALA A 343 11.29 -25.17 15.35
CA ALA A 343 11.10 -25.78 14.03
C ALA A 343 11.10 -24.73 12.91
N GLY A 344 10.50 -23.55 13.16
CA GLY A 344 10.57 -22.39 12.27
C GLY A 344 11.99 -21.86 12.06
N ASP A 345 12.79 -21.77 13.12
CA ASP A 345 14.20 -21.36 13.06
C ASP A 345 15.06 -22.37 12.30
N ILE A 346 14.78 -23.68 12.46
CA ILE A 346 15.44 -24.73 11.66
C ILE A 346 15.10 -24.54 10.18
N ALA A 347 13.82 -24.39 9.85
CA ALA A 347 13.40 -24.16 8.46
C ALA A 347 14.02 -22.89 7.86
N SER A 348 14.10 -21.80 8.62
CA SER A 348 14.62 -20.49 8.17
C SER A 348 16.12 -20.47 7.87
N LYS A 349 16.90 -21.47 8.30
CA LYS A 349 18.33 -21.55 7.97
C LYS A 349 18.60 -22.05 6.56
N TYR A 350 17.62 -22.73 5.97
CA TYR A 350 17.74 -23.42 4.68
C TYR A 350 16.87 -22.79 3.58
N LEU A 351 16.17 -21.70 3.92
CA LEU A 351 15.49 -20.76 3.03
C LEU A 351 16.34 -19.49 2.93
#